data_AF-A0AAD5BN87-F1
#
_entry.id   AF-A0AAD5BN87-F1
#
_cell.length_a   1.000
_cell.length_b   1.000
_cell.length_c   1.000
_cell.angle_alpha   90.00
_cell.angle_beta   90.00
_cell.angle_gamma   90.00
#
_symmetry.space_group_name_H-M   'P 1'
#
loop_
_entity.id
_entity.type
_entity.pdbx_description
1 polymer ?
#
loop_
_entity_poly.entity_id
_entity_poly.type
_entity_poly.pdbx_seq_one_letter_code
_entity_poly.pdbx_strand_id
1 'polypeptide(L)' 'MAYDNAVSALGKICQFHRDSIDSTQIIPAWLSCLPIKGDLIEAKVVHELLCSMVERSDMELLGPNNQYVPKIVSVFA' A
#
# COMPACT_ATOMS: atom_id res chain seq x y z
N MET A 1 4.42 -15.43 -4.88
CA MET A 1 3.10 -15.89 -5.34
C MET A 1 2.06 -15.80 -4.22
N ALA A 2 1.94 -16.73 -3.28
CA ALA A 2 0.87 -16.63 -2.26
C ALA A 2 0.98 -15.36 -1.37
N TYR A 3 2.19 -15.02 -0.93
CA TYR A 3 2.44 -13.79 -0.17
C TYR A 3 2.11 -12.53 -0.97
N ASP A 4 2.63 -12.42 -2.19
CA ASP A 4 2.38 -11.30 -3.12
C ASP A 4 0.87 -11.10 -3.36
N ASN A 5 0.15 -12.20 -3.59
CA ASN A 5 -1.30 -12.17 -3.78
C ASN A 5 -2.03 -11.71 -2.51
N ALA A 6 -1.57 -12.12 -1.33
CA ALA A 6 -2.14 -11.68 -0.06
C ALA A 6 -1.90 -10.17 0.18
N VAL A 7 -0.68 -9.67 -0.10
CA VAL A 7 -0.36 -8.24 -0.01
C VAL A 7 -1.18 -7.43 -1.01
N SER A 8 -1.37 -7.93 -2.23
CA SER A 8 -2.23 -7.28 -3.22
C SER A 8 -3.70 -7.28 -2.81
N ALA A 9 -4.22 -8.40 -2.30
CA ALA A 9 -5.58 -8.46 -1.76
C ALA A 9 -5.78 -7.47 -0.61
N LEU A 10 -4.81 -7.35 0.30
CA LEU A 10 -4.85 -6.37 1.37
C LEU A 10 -4.88 -4.93 0.83
N GLY A 11 -4.07 -4.62 -0.20
CA GLY A 11 -4.11 -3.32 -0.87
C GLY A 11 -5.47 -3.01 -1.50
N LYS A 12 -6.11 -4.00 -2.12
CA LYS A 12 -7.48 -3.87 -2.67
C LYS A 12 -8.50 -3.58 -1.56
N ILE A 13 -8.39 -4.23 -0.40
CA ILE A 13 -9.24 -3.95 0.77
C ILE A 13 -9.00 -2.51 1.27
N CYS A 14 -7.74 -2.09 1.43
CA CYS A 14 -7.40 -0.72 1.82
C CYS A 14 -7.99 0.35 0.87
N GLN A 15 -8.04 0.06 -0.43
CA GLN A 15 -8.55 0.97 -1.45
C GLN A 15 -10.08 1.00 -1.49
N PHE A 16 -10.74 -0.16 -1.52
CA PHE A 16 -12.17 -0.27 -1.83
C PHE A 16 -13.07 -0.46 -0.61
N HIS A 17 -12.50 -0.88 0.52
CA HIS A 17 -13.23 -1.20 1.75
C HIS A 17 -12.58 -0.54 2.99
N ARG A 18 -11.99 0.64 2.80
CA ARG A 18 -11.29 1.40 3.85
C ARG A 18 -12.14 1.59 5.11
N ASP A 19 -13.42 1.92 4.94
CA ASP A 19 -14.35 2.19 6.04
C ASP A 19 -14.74 0.93 6.85
N SER A 20 -14.36 -0.25 6.37
CA SER A 20 -14.64 -1.55 7.02
C SER A 20 -13.45 -2.08 7.83
N ILE A 21 -12.33 -1.34 7.89
CA ILE A 21 -11.11 -1.72 8.59
C ILE A 21 -10.58 -0.57 9.45
N ASP A 22 -9.69 -0.88 10.41
CA ASP A 22 -8.89 0.17 11.05
C ASP A 22 -7.79 0.65 10.09
N SER A 23 -8.13 1.62 9.23
CA SER A 23 -7.22 2.16 8.21
C SER A 23 -5.91 2.68 8.81
N THR A 24 -5.96 3.20 10.04
CA THR A 24 -4.80 3.78 10.72
C THR A 24 -3.74 2.75 11.10
N GLN A 25 -4.12 1.49 11.24
CA GLN A 25 -3.19 0.37 11.49
C GLN A 25 -2.88 -0.41 10.22
N ILE A 26 -3.89 -0.70 9.41
CA ILE A 26 -3.77 -1.64 8.30
C ILE A 26 -3.01 -1.04 7.11
N ILE A 27 -3.20 0.24 6.80
CA ILE A 27 -2.51 0.88 5.67
C ILE A 27 -0.99 0.98 5.91
N PRO A 28 -0.50 1.43 7.09
CA PRO A 28 0.92 1.39 7.40
C PRO A 28 1.50 -0.04 7.37
N ALA A 29 0.75 -1.03 7.87
CA ALA A 29 1.18 -2.43 7.83
C ALA A 29 1.31 -2.94 6.38
N TRP A 30 0.33 -2.65 5.53
CA TRP A 30 0.38 -2.96 4.09
C TRP A 30 1.58 -2.29 3.40
N LEU A 31 1.83 -0.99 3.66
CA LEU A 31 2.98 -0.26 3.11
C LEU A 31 4.32 -0.90 3.53
N SER A 32 4.41 -1.43 4.75
CA SER A 32 5.62 -2.10 5.24
C SER A 32 5.97 -3.37 4.46
N CYS A 33 4.97 -4.03 3.86
CA CYS A 33 5.13 -5.22 3.04
C CYS A 33 5.68 -4.96 1.63
N LEU A 34 5.75 -3.69 1.20
CA LEU A 34 6.16 -3.31 -0.16
C LEU A 34 7.67 -3.07 -0.28
N PRO A 35 8.27 -3.24 -1.47
CA PRO A 35 7.66 -3.76 -2.70
C PRO A 35 7.53 -5.29 -2.68
N ILE A 36 6.54 -5.80 -3.42
CA ILE A 36 6.47 -7.22 -3.78
C ILE A 36 7.18 -7.44 -5.12
N LYS A 37 7.86 -8.59 -5.27
CA LYS A 37 8.76 -8.85 -6.42
C LYS A 37 8.56 -10.21 -7.08
N GLY A 38 7.81 -11.12 -6.47
CA GLY A 38 7.69 -12.49 -6.95
C GLY A 38 6.62 -12.62 -8.05
N ASP A 39 5.45 -12.03 -7.83
CA ASP A 39 4.38 -11.96 -8.83
C ASP A 39 4.34 -10.58 -9.47
N LEU A 40 4.82 -10.48 -10.72
CA LEU A 40 4.92 -9.21 -11.43
C LEU A 40 3.55 -8.63 -11.82
N ILE A 41 2.53 -9.47 -11.97
CA ILE A 41 1.16 -9.01 -12.26
C ILE A 41 0.63 -8.29 -11.02
N GLU A 42 0.76 -8.92 -9.85
CA GLU A 42 0.32 -8.30 -8.60
C GLU A 42 1.21 -7.12 -8.18
N ALA A 43 2.51 -7.15 -8.49
CA ALA A 43 3.40 -6.01 -8.25
C ALA A 43 2.95 -4.75 -9.00
N LYS A 44 2.50 -4.89 -10.25
CA LYS A 44 1.92 -3.78 -11.02
C LYS A 44 0.65 -3.24 -10.35
N VAL A 45 -0.26 -4.14 -9.97
CA VAL A 45 -1.52 -3.78 -9.29
C VAL A 45 -1.23 -3.02 -7.99
N VAL A 46 -0.29 -3.50 -7.18
CA VAL A 46 0.10 -2.87 -5.91
C VAL A 46 0.74 -1.50 -6.11
N HIS A 47 1.55 -1.30 -7.15
CA HIS A 47 2.06 0.03 -7.51
C HIS A 47 0.93 0.99 -7.90
N GLU A 48 -0.03 0.56 -8.71
CA GLU A 48 -1.19 1.39 -9.09
C GLU A 48 -2.02 1.80 -7.86
N LEU A 49 -2.20 0.88 -6.90
CA LEU A 49 -2.87 1.16 -5.64
C LEU A 49 -2.08 2.15 -4.78
N LEU A 50 -0.77 1.99 -4.67
CA LEU A 50 0.11 2.92 -3.94
C LEU A 50 0.03 4.33 -4.54
N CYS A 51 0.15 4.45 -5.86
CA CYS A 51 0.02 5.74 -6.56
C CYS A 51 -1.36 6.37 -6.31
N SER A 52 -2.44 5.59 -6.43
CA SER A 52 -3.80 6.09 -6.20
C SER A 52 -3.99 6.67 -4.81
N MET A 53 -3.45 6.00 -3.77
CA MET A 53 -3.52 6.48 -2.39
C MET A 53 -2.65 7.73 -2.16
N VAL A 54 -1.48 7.81 -2.80
CA VAL A 54 -0.61 9.01 -2.76
C VAL A 54 -1.29 10.20 -3.43
N GLU A 55 -1.88 10.01 -4.62
CA GLU A 55 -2.57 11.05 -5.39
C GLU A 55 -3.78 11.62 -4.62
N ARG A 56 -4.49 10.79 -3.86
CA ARG A 56 -5.57 11.24 -2.96
C ARG A 56 -5.06 11.92 -1.69
N SER A 57 -3.75 11.92 -1.43
CA SER A 57 -3.16 12.42 -0.19
C SER A 57 -3.73 11.71 1.05
N ASP A 58 -3.87 10.39 0.98
CA ASP A 58 -4.38 9.56 2.07
C ASP A 58 -3.49 9.69 3.32
N MET A 59 -4.02 10.27 4.41
CA MET A 59 -3.26 10.61 5.62
C MET A 59 -2.68 9.38 6.33
N GLU A 60 -3.40 8.26 6.34
CA GLU A 60 -2.92 7.00 6.94
C GLU A 60 -1.78 6.38 6.13
N LEU A 61 -1.67 6.69 4.84
CA LEU A 61 -0.56 6.25 4.00
C LEU A 61 0.68 7.15 4.17
N LEU A 62 0.48 8.47 4.15
CA LEU A 62 1.58 9.44 4.30
C LEU A 62 2.13 9.48 5.73
N GLY A 63 1.27 9.19 6.70
CA GLY A 63 1.55 9.24 8.12
C GLY A 63 1.65 10.68 8.66
N PRO A 64 1.68 10.84 10.00
CA PRO A 64 1.89 12.13 10.64
C PRO A 64 3.17 12.81 10.11
N ASN A 65 3.07 14.09 9.75
CA ASN A 65 4.18 14.86 9.19
C ASN A 65 4.87 14.21 7.98
N ASN A 66 4.12 13.45 7.17
CA ASN A 66 4.63 12.74 5.99
C ASN A 66 5.76 11.74 6.31
N GLN A 67 5.78 11.19 7.53
CA GLN A 67 6.87 10.31 8.00
C GLN A 67 7.08 9.05 7.14
N TYR A 68 6.09 8.61 6.36
CA TYR A 68 6.18 7.42 5.53
C TYR A 68 6.62 7.71 4.08
N VAL A 69 6.78 8.97 3.68
CA VAL A 69 7.26 9.35 2.34
C VAL A 69 8.59 8.68 1.97
N PRO A 70 9.61 8.60 2.84
CA PRO A 70 10.85 7.89 2.51
C PRO A 70 10.62 6.41 2.16
N LYS A 71 9.70 5.74 2.88
CA LYS A 71 9.32 4.36 2.58
C LYS A 71 8.61 4.26 1.24
N ILE A 72 7.65 5.15 0.95
CA ILE A 72 6.94 5.20 -0.34
C ILE A 72 7.93 5.35 -1.49
N VAL A 73 8.86 6.30 -1.40
CA VAL A 73 9.89 6.51 -2.44
C VAL A 73 10.77 5.27 -2.63
N SER A 74 11.14 4.59 -1.53
CA SER A 74 11.96 3.36 -1.61
C SER A 74 11.27 2.19 -2.32
N VAL A 75 9.94 2.20 -2.46
CA VAL A 75 9.20 1.17 -3.21
C VAL A 75 9.50 1.27 -4.72
N PHE A 76 9.78 2.48 -5.22
CA PHE A 76 10.05 2.76 -6.64
C PHE A 76 11.54 2.78 -7.00
N ALA A 77 12.42 2.57 -6.02
CA ALA A 77 13.87 2.61 -6.19
C ALA A 77 14.46 1.27 -6.69
#